data_AF-A0A538TDE9-F1
#
_entry.id   AF-A0A538TDE9-F1
#
_cell.length_a   1.000
_cell.length_b   1.000
_cell.length_c   1.000
_cell.angle_alpha   90.00
_cell.angle_beta   90.00
_cell.angle_gamma   90.00
#
_symmetry.space_group_name_H-M   'P 1'
#
loop_
_entity.id
_entity.type
_entity.pdbx_description
1 polymer ?
#
loop_
_entity_poly.entity_id
_entity_poly.type
_entity_poly.pdbx_seq_one_letter_code
_entity_poly.pdbx_strand_id
1 'polypeptide(L)'
;GKFLACSRYPDCKGTRPLGLGVPCPDCSVGELVERRTRRGKAFFGCSRYPSCTFGIWDRPVQQACPSCAYPLLVQKRTKTKGDYLQCPKCKTRVDAEASEATSGTLDH
;
A
#
# COMPACT_ATOMS: atom_id res chain seq x y z
N GLY A 1 -24.54 3.07 -43.37
CA GLY A 1 -24.78 2.38 -42.08
C GLY A 1 -24.52 3.36 -40.96
N LYS A 2 -25.45 3.48 -40.00
CA LYS A 2 -25.33 4.36 -38.83
C LYS A 2 -24.34 3.72 -37.85
N PHE A 3 -23.17 4.33 -37.65
CA PHE A 3 -22.24 3.92 -36.60
C PHE A 3 -22.24 4.96 -35.50
N LEU A 4 -22.78 4.59 -34.34
CA LEU A 4 -22.70 5.36 -33.10
C LEU A 4 -21.30 5.18 -32.52
N ALA A 5 -20.33 5.96 -33.00
CA ALA A 5 -18.99 5.97 -32.43
C ALA A 5 -18.98 6.81 -31.14
N CYS A 6 -19.07 6.13 -30.00
CA CYS A 6 -18.90 6.69 -28.67
C CYS A 6 -17.70 7.65 -28.62
N SER A 7 -17.95 8.94 -28.50
CA SER A 7 -16.96 10.01 -28.63
C SER A 7 -16.22 10.33 -27.31
N ARG A 8 -15.97 9.34 -26.45
CA ARG A 8 -15.22 9.53 -25.18
C ARG A 8 -14.17 8.43 -24.96
N TYR A 9 -13.31 8.25 -25.95
CA TYR A 9 -12.08 7.47 -25.83
C TYR A 9 -10.92 8.47 -25.94
N PRO A 10 -10.32 8.89 -24.80
CA PRO A 10 -9.02 8.31 -24.42
C PRO A 10 -8.76 8.22 -22.89
N ASP A 11 -9.78 8.21 -22.02
CA ASP A 11 -9.58 8.42 -20.57
C ASP A 11 -9.17 7.18 -19.75
N CYS A 12 -8.58 6.15 -20.36
CA CYS A 12 -8.09 4.99 -19.62
C CYS A 12 -6.75 4.47 -20.17
N LYS A 13 -5.79 5.38 -20.36
CA LYS A 13 -4.37 5.04 -20.50
C LYS A 13 -3.65 5.47 -19.23
N GLY A 14 -3.54 4.55 -18.27
CA GLY A 14 -2.98 4.89 -16.96
C GLY A 14 -2.45 3.74 -16.13
N THR A 15 -2.16 2.54 -16.67
CA THR A 15 -1.35 1.56 -15.93
C THR A 15 0.14 1.93 -16.01
N ARG A 16 0.46 3.16 -15.58
CA ARG A 16 1.79 3.40 -15.03
C ARG A 16 1.91 2.44 -13.84
N PRO A 17 3.03 1.72 -13.64
CA PRO A 17 3.29 1.09 -12.36
C PRO A 17 3.39 2.25 -11.36
N LEU A 18 2.25 2.59 -10.76
CA LEU A 18 2.17 3.55 -9.68
C LEU A 18 3.08 2.94 -8.61
N GLY A 19 4.29 3.52 -8.46
CA GLY A 19 5.04 3.31 -7.23
C GLY A 19 4.04 3.47 -6.09
N LEU A 20 4.10 2.61 -5.08
CA LEU A 20 3.05 2.60 -4.06
C LEU A 20 2.92 3.95 -3.35
N GLY A 21 3.85 4.89 -3.56
CA GLY A 21 3.93 6.18 -2.88
C GLY A 21 4.28 6.00 -1.41
N VAL A 22 4.65 4.79 -1.00
CA VAL A 22 4.89 4.44 0.39
C VAL A 22 6.35 4.74 0.71
N PRO A 23 6.65 5.69 1.60
CA PRO A 23 8.01 5.97 2.00
C PRO A 23 8.61 4.77 2.74
N CYS A 24 9.89 4.52 2.53
CA CYS A 24 10.60 3.47 3.21
C CYS A 24 10.75 3.83 4.70
N PRO A 25 10.29 2.99 5.64
CA PRO A 25 10.33 3.31 7.08
C PRO A 25 11.74 3.23 7.66
N ASP A 26 12.65 2.53 7.00
CA ASP A 26 14.04 2.35 7.42
C ASP A 26 14.88 3.60 7.17
N CYS A 27 14.59 4.27 6.05
CA CYS A 27 15.48 5.28 5.50
C CYS A 27 14.76 6.61 5.18
N SER A 28 13.43 6.65 5.27
CA SER A 28 12.48 7.79 5.18
C SER A 28 12.60 8.72 3.98
N VAL A 29 13.52 8.45 3.07
CA VAL A 29 13.83 9.28 1.90
C VAL A 29 13.63 8.48 0.61
N GLY A 30 13.78 7.16 0.66
CA GLY A 30 13.41 6.27 -0.44
C GLY A 30 11.94 5.89 -0.41
N GLU A 31 11.43 5.35 -1.49
CA GLU A 31 10.06 4.85 -1.60
C GLU A 31 10.05 3.32 -1.83
N LEU A 32 8.98 2.66 -1.44
CA LEU A 32 8.77 1.24 -1.68
C LEU A 32 8.14 1.04 -3.05
N VAL A 33 8.87 0.32 -3.89
CA VAL A 33 8.45 -0.01 -5.26
C VAL A 33 8.07 -1.47 -5.35
N GLU A 34 6.95 -1.77 -6.02
CA GLU A 34 6.58 -3.14 -6.36
C GLU A 34 7.56 -3.68 -7.40
N ARG A 35 8.22 -4.79 -7.06
CA ARG A 35 9.13 -5.53 -7.93
C ARG A 35 8.66 -6.97 -8.00
N ARG A 36 8.88 -7.62 -9.14
CA ARG A 36 8.58 -9.04 -9.32
C ARG A 36 9.88 -9.82 -9.40
N THR A 37 9.95 -10.90 -8.64
CA THR A 37 11.06 -11.86 -8.74
C THR A 37 10.96 -12.66 -10.03
N ARG A 38 12.06 -13.31 -10.44
CA ARG A 38 12.08 -14.25 -11.57
C ARG A 38 11.04 -15.38 -11.45
N ARG A 39 10.60 -15.72 -10.22
CA ARG A 39 9.56 -16.71 -9.95
C ARG A 39 8.13 -16.14 -10.02
N GLY A 40 7.96 -14.88 -10.40
CA GLY A 40 6.65 -14.22 -10.49
C GLY A 40 6.10 -13.70 -9.16
N LYS A 41 6.77 -13.95 -8.03
CA LYS A 41 6.34 -13.43 -6.72
C LYS A 41 6.67 -11.94 -6.63
N ALA A 42 5.65 -11.12 -6.34
CA ALA A 42 5.82 -9.69 -6.07
C ALA A 42 6.45 -9.48 -4.67
N PHE A 43 7.31 -8.48 -4.58
CA PHE A 43 7.93 -8.00 -3.36
C PHE A 43 8.09 -6.48 -3.44
N PHE A 44 8.16 -5.82 -2.30
CA PHE A 44 8.25 -4.37 -2.20
C PHE A 44 9.60 -4.02 -1.62
N GLY A 45 10.48 -3.44 -2.44
CA GLY A 45 11.83 -3.05 -2.05
C GLY A 45 12.00 -1.54 -2.06
N CYS A 46 12.95 -1.04 -1.28
CA CYS A 46 13.35 0.37 -1.35
C CYS A 46 13.91 0.71 -2.74
N SER A 47 13.52 1.87 -3.28
CA SER A 47 14.06 2.42 -4.53
C SER A 47 15.54 2.80 -4.45
N ARG A 48 16.09 2.99 -3.23
CA ARG A 48 17.47 3.41 -2.98
C ARG A 48 18.49 2.28 -2.83
N TYR A 49 18.18 1.08 -3.30
CA TYR A 49 19.17 0.00 -3.34
C TYR A 49 20.40 0.41 -4.19
N PRO A 50 21.66 0.20 -3.75
CA PRO A 50 22.14 -0.62 -2.63
C PRO A 50 22.23 0.09 -1.27
N SER A 51 21.99 1.41 -1.18
CA SER A 51 22.08 2.18 0.06
C SER A 51 21.04 1.79 1.12
N CYS A 52 19.89 1.25 0.70
CA CYS A 52 18.89 0.68 1.59
C CYS A 52 18.44 -0.69 1.04
N THR A 53 18.65 -1.75 1.83
CA THR A 53 18.30 -3.14 1.48
C THR A 53 16.94 -3.56 2.04
N PHE A 54 16.16 -2.62 2.56
CA PHE A 54 14.82 -2.88 3.07
C PHE A 54 13.92 -3.46 1.98
N GLY A 55 13.31 -4.60 2.29
CA GLY A 55 12.37 -5.27 1.40
C GLY A 55 11.42 -6.17 2.15
N ILE A 56 10.15 -6.17 1.71
CA ILE A 56 9.09 -6.98 2.31
C ILE A 56 8.30 -7.72 1.24
N TRP A 57 7.74 -8.88 1.61
CA TRP A 57 6.89 -9.68 0.72
C TRP A 57 5.42 -9.31 0.82
N ASP A 58 5.00 -8.84 1.99
CA ASP A 58 3.65 -8.36 2.27
C ASP A 58 3.49 -6.94 1.71
N ARG A 59 2.26 -6.54 1.37
CA ARG A 59 2.01 -5.23 0.75
C ARG A 59 2.14 -4.11 1.79
N PRO A 60 3.06 -3.15 1.62
CA PRO A 60 3.20 -2.04 2.54
C PRO A 60 2.04 -1.06 2.38
N VAL A 61 1.55 -0.56 3.50
CA VAL A 61 0.50 0.45 3.59
C VAL A 61 1.03 1.63 4.38
N GLN A 62 0.95 2.82 3.79
CA GLN A 62 1.33 4.09 4.42
C GLN A 62 0.30 4.46 5.50
N GLN A 63 0.32 3.73 6.60
CA GLN A 63 -0.51 3.96 7.77
C GLN A 63 0.35 3.87 9.02
N ALA A 64 0.15 4.82 9.93
CA ALA A 64 0.80 4.81 11.22
C ALA A 64 0.14 3.77 12.14
N CYS A 65 0.95 3.00 12.85
CA CYS A 65 0.45 2.02 13.80
C CYS A 65 -0.10 2.73 15.06
N PRO A 66 -1.37 2.53 15.46
CA PRO A 66 -1.93 3.16 16.65
C PRO A 66 -1.30 2.67 17.96
N SER A 67 -0.64 1.52 17.95
CA SER A 67 -0.05 0.90 19.15
C SER A 67 1.39 1.30 19.41
N CYS A 68 2.19 1.61 18.37
CA CYS A 68 3.61 1.91 18.54
C CYS A 68 4.13 3.08 17.67
N ALA A 69 3.22 3.81 17.02
CA ALA A 69 3.50 4.94 16.12
C ALA A 69 4.45 4.60 14.94
N TYR A 70 4.58 3.32 14.57
CA TYR A 70 5.40 2.92 13.44
C TYR A 70 4.76 3.37 12.11
N PRO A 71 5.48 4.03 11.19
CA PRO A 71 4.89 4.77 10.06
C PRO A 71 4.41 3.88 8.89
N LEU A 72 4.48 2.56 9.04
CA LEU A 72 4.16 1.61 7.99
C LEU A 72 3.44 0.38 8.55
N LEU A 73 2.37 -0.07 7.91
CA LEU A 73 1.75 -1.36 8.19
C LEU A 73 1.92 -2.30 7.01
N VAL A 74 1.80 -3.61 7.25
CA VAL A 74 1.84 -4.62 6.19
C VAL A 74 0.51 -5.35 6.08
N GLN A 75 -0.02 -5.43 4.86
CA GLN A 75 -1.24 -6.17 4.58
C GLN A 75 -0.93 -7.66 4.46
N LYS A 76 -1.59 -8.47 5.29
CA LYS A 76 -1.54 -9.92 5.26
C LYS A 76 -2.90 -10.48 4.90
N ARG A 77 -2.93 -11.62 4.20
CA ARG A 77 -4.18 -12.31 3.84
C ARG A 77 -4.37 -13.57 4.69
N THR A 78 -5.56 -13.75 5.24
CA THR A 78 -5.99 -15.00 5.91
C THR A 78 -7.18 -15.63 5.21
N LYS A 79 -7.32 -16.96 5.34
CA LYS A 79 -8.44 -17.71 4.75
C LYS A 79 -9.80 -17.37 5.39
N THR A 80 -9.82 -17.02 6.68
CA THR A 80 -11.07 -16.91 7.45
C THR A 80 -11.59 -15.48 7.57
N LYS A 81 -10.71 -14.48 7.66
CA LYS A 81 -11.08 -13.08 7.92
C LYS A 81 -10.76 -12.11 6.78
N GLY A 82 -10.23 -12.60 5.66
CA GLY A 82 -9.78 -11.75 4.55
C GLY A 82 -8.41 -11.12 4.81
N ASP A 83 -8.20 -9.93 4.24
CA ASP A 83 -6.99 -9.13 4.40
C ASP A 83 -7.07 -8.23 5.64
N TYR A 84 -5.98 -8.18 6.40
CA TYR A 84 -5.83 -7.35 7.60
C TYR A 84 -4.44 -6.73 7.60
N LEU A 85 -4.29 -5.60 8.30
CA LEU A 85 -3.02 -4.95 8.46
C LEU A 85 -2.36 -5.45 9.75
N GLN A 86 -1.05 -5.63 9.71
CA GLN A 86 -0.27 -5.98 10.88
C GLN A 86 0.97 -5.11 10.95
N CYS A 87 1.31 -4.64 12.15
CA CYS A 87 2.55 -3.90 12.33
C CYS A 87 3.75 -4.87 12.29
N PRO A 88 4.78 -4.63 11.46
CA PRO A 88 5.98 -5.48 11.46
C PRO A 88 6.81 -5.32 12.75
N LYS A 89 6.67 -4.20 13.47
CA LYS A 89 7.43 -3.90 14.70
C LYS A 89 6.80 -4.51 15.95
N CYS A 90 5.55 -4.16 16.27
CA CYS A 90 4.86 -4.65 17.48
C CYS A 90 3.93 -5.84 17.26
N LYS A 91 3.73 -6.29 16.01
CA LYS A 91 2.80 -7.37 15.62
C LYS A 91 1.33 -7.11 15.96
N THR A 92 0.95 -5.89 16.34
CA THR A 92 -0.46 -5.51 16.51
C THR A 92 -1.22 -5.67 15.20
N ARG A 93 -2.44 -6.20 15.29
CA ARG A 93 -3.36 -6.32 14.17
C ARG A 93 -4.20 -5.04 14.10
N VAL A 94 -4.36 -4.52 12.89
CA VAL A 94 -5.14 -3.32 12.60
C VAL A 94 -6.08 -3.69 11.46
N ASP A 95 -7.37 -3.50 11.67
CA ASP A 95 -8.37 -3.72 10.64
C ASP A 95 -8.27 -2.60 9.61
N ALA A 96 -8.37 -2.92 8.31
CA ALA A 96 -8.08 -1.98 7.23
C ALA A 96 -9.04 -0.76 7.18
N GLU A 97 -10.15 -0.80 7.93
CA GLU A 97 -11.17 0.25 8.06
C GLU A 97 -10.79 1.40 9.03
N ALA A 98 -9.64 1.33 9.72
CA ALA A 98 -9.32 2.27 10.81
C ALA A 98 -8.83 3.68 10.39
N SER A 99 -9.08 4.12 9.14
CA SER A 99 -8.70 5.48 8.67
C SER A 99 -9.85 6.51 8.68
N GLU A 100 -11.08 6.12 9.04
CA GLU A 100 -12.26 7.03 9.05
C GLU A 100 -12.88 7.21 10.44
N ALA A 101 -12.06 7.31 11.50
CA ALA A 101 -12.55 7.51 12.86
C ALA A 101 -12.08 8.82 13.50
N THR A 102 -12.10 9.94 12.77
CA THR A 102 -12.25 11.27 13.40
C THR A 102 -12.79 12.30 12.40
N SER A 103 -14.09 12.29 12.15
CA SER A 103 -14.80 13.55 11.96
C SER A 103 -16.14 13.40 12.67
N GLY A 104 -16.13 13.80 13.94
CA GLY A 104 -17.28 13.69 14.83
C GLY A 104 -18.45 14.51 14.29
N THR A 105 -19.60 13.85 14.20
CA THR A 105 -20.90 14.49 14.31
C THR A 105 -20.95 15.24 15.65
N LEU A 106 -21.02 16.57 15.60
CA LEU A 106 -21.45 17.45 16.68
C LEU A 106 -22.55 18.31 16.04
N ASP A 107 -23.81 17.88 16.01
CA ASP A 107 -24.86 18.02 17.03
C ASP A 107 -25.25 19.49 17.33
N HIS A 108 -26.51 19.80 16.97
CA HIS A 108 -27.32 21.04 17.08
C HIS A 108 -27.18 22.12 16.01
#